data_AF-A0A0B2UJ61-F1
#
_entry.id   AF-A0A0B2UJ61-F1
#
_cell.length_a   1.000
_cell.length_b   1.000
_cell.length_c   1.000
_cell.angle_alpha   90.00
_cell.angle_beta   90.00
_cell.angle_gamma   90.00
#
_symmetry.space_group_name_H-M   'P 1'
#
loop_
_entity.id
_entity.type
_entity.pdbx_description
1 polymer ?
#
loop_
_entity_poly.entity_id
_entity_poly.type
_entity_poly.pdbx_seq_one_letter_code
_entity_poly.pdbx_strand_id
1 'polypeptide(L)'
;MEVVAIGKINNELAIFQRLLEILQQHCVWRHPPGNEIYREDQLSFWEIDGAVEAKYCTRLCLLSILFLPSKVAYRDMETFIFYLLTEKTDCGDILVGYFSKEKRPSQNNNLSCIMVLPIAQRAGYGKLLIDLSK
;
A
#
# COMPACT_ATOMS: atom_id res chain seq x y z
N MET A 1 -25.35 -15.53 23.19
CA MET A 1 -25.14 -14.86 21.88
C MET A 1 -23.66 -14.62 21.57
N GLU A 2 -22.81 -14.32 22.56
CA GLU A 2 -21.36 -14.08 22.35
C GLU A 2 -20.55 -15.31 21.87
N VAL A 3 -20.83 -16.51 22.38
CA VAL A 3 -20.04 -17.72 22.03
C VAL A 3 -20.24 -18.14 20.57
N VAL A 4 -21.43 -17.93 19.99
CA VAL A 4 -21.72 -18.22 18.57
C VAL A 4 -21.03 -17.20 17.66
N ALA A 5 -20.90 -15.94 18.09
CA ALA A 5 -20.17 -14.91 17.36
C ALA A 5 -18.67 -15.21 17.34
N ILE A 6 -18.08 -15.60 18.48
CA ILE A 6 -16.66 -15.99 18.58
C ILE A 6 -16.37 -17.24 17.73
N GLY A 7 -17.24 -18.25 17.76
CA GLY A 7 -17.10 -19.45 16.92
C GLY A 7 -17.19 -19.17 15.42
N LYS A 8 -18.06 -18.23 15.01
CA LYS A 8 -18.13 -17.76 13.61
C LYS A 8 -16.89 -16.96 13.20
N ILE A 9 -16.45 -16.03 14.05
CA ILE A 9 -15.24 -15.22 13.80
C ILE A 9 -13.99 -16.10 13.69
N ASN A 10 -13.84 -17.11 14.54
CA ASN A 10 -12.69 -18.03 14.47
C ASN A 10 -12.69 -18.87 13.19
N ASN A 11 -13.87 -19.28 12.71
CA ASN A 11 -13.99 -20.01 11.45
C ASN A 11 -13.70 -19.08 10.25
N GLU A 12 -14.19 -17.84 10.27
CA GLU A 12 -13.87 -16.84 9.25
C GLU A 12 -12.37 -16.54 9.22
N LEU A 13 -11.72 -16.36 10.37
CA LEU A 13 -10.28 -16.10 10.47
C LEU A 13 -9.47 -17.27 9.89
N ALA A 14 -9.87 -18.51 10.17
CA ALA A 14 -9.25 -19.70 9.62
C ALA A 14 -9.42 -19.80 8.09
N ILE A 15 -10.59 -19.41 7.57
CA ILE A 15 -10.83 -19.33 6.11
C ILE A 15 -9.92 -18.27 5.48
N PHE A 16 -9.80 -17.09 6.09
CA PHE A 16 -8.91 -16.03 5.60
C PHE A 16 -7.45 -16.45 5.61
N GLN A 17 -6.97 -17.07 6.68
CA GLN A 17 -5.61 -17.59 6.77
C GLN A 17 -5.33 -18.62 5.68
N ARG A 18 -6.25 -19.57 5.49
CA ARG A 18 -6.09 -20.59 4.45
C ARG A 18 -6.14 -20.02 3.03
N LEU A 19 -7.00 -19.03 2.78
CA LEU A 19 -7.03 -18.32 1.51
C LEU A 19 -5.72 -17.56 1.27
N LEU A 20 -5.17 -16.92 2.31
CA LEU A 20 -3.89 -16.21 2.22
C LEU A 20 -2.74 -17.18 1.87
N GLU A 21 -2.68 -18.35 2.51
CA GLU A 21 -1.69 -19.39 2.20
C GLU A 21 -1.77 -19.84 0.74
N ILE A 22 -2.98 -20.12 0.24
CA ILE A 22 -3.20 -20.50 -1.16
C ILE A 22 -2.76 -19.37 -2.11
N LEU A 23 -3.13 -18.12 -1.79
CA LEU A 23 -2.72 -16.96 -2.58
C LEU A 23 -1.19 -16.81 -2.60
N GLN A 24 -0.51 -17.00 -1.48
CA GLN A 24 0.95 -16.89 -1.40
C GLN A 24 1.69 -17.95 -2.22
N GLN A 25 1.10 -19.15 -2.37
CA GLN A 25 1.65 -20.23 -3.19
C GLN A 25 1.55 -19.94 -4.69
N HIS A 26 0.49 -19.27 -5.13
CA HIS A 26 0.24 -18.97 -6.54
C HIS A 26 0.65 -17.55 -6.96
N CYS A 27 0.87 -16.63 -6.01
CA CYS A 27 1.28 -15.27 -6.31
C CYS A 27 2.75 -15.23 -6.73
N VAL A 28 2.98 -14.86 -7.99
CA VAL A 28 4.33 -14.67 -8.56
C VAL A 28 4.96 -13.33 -8.18
N TRP A 29 4.16 -12.37 -7.70
CA TRP A 29 4.63 -11.03 -7.36
C TRP A 29 5.36 -11.04 -6.02
N ARG A 30 6.60 -10.55 -6.03
CA ARG A 30 7.47 -10.40 -4.85
C ARG A 30 7.90 -8.95 -4.60
N HIS A 31 7.40 -8.03 -5.40
CA HIS A 31 7.62 -6.59 -5.27
C HIS A 31 6.44 -5.83 -5.89
N PRO A 32 6.30 -4.52 -5.64
CA PRO A 32 5.30 -3.70 -6.32
C PRO A 32 5.51 -3.69 -7.85
N PRO A 33 4.44 -3.52 -8.65
CA PRO A 33 4.61 -3.25 -10.07
C PRO A 33 5.20 -1.85 -10.31
N GLY A 34 5.34 -1.44 -11.56
CA GLY A 34 5.91 -0.14 -11.93
C GLY A 34 7.45 -0.15 -11.92
N ASN A 35 8.03 1.01 -11.70
CA ASN A 35 9.47 1.22 -11.82
C ASN A 35 10.10 1.44 -10.45
N GLU A 36 11.17 0.72 -10.15
CA GLU A 36 12.03 1.06 -9.03
C GLU A 36 12.87 2.29 -9.40
N ILE A 37 12.66 3.41 -8.70
CA ILE A 37 13.30 4.70 -8.99
C ILE A 37 14.42 5.04 -7.99
N TYR A 38 14.48 4.32 -6.87
CA TYR A 38 15.53 4.45 -5.87
C TYR A 38 15.72 3.14 -5.12
N ARG A 39 16.97 2.82 -4.78
CA ARG A 39 17.33 1.74 -3.88
C ARG A 39 18.53 2.13 -3.05
N GLU A 40 18.42 1.96 -1.74
CA GLU A 40 19.52 2.12 -0.78
C GLU A 40 19.37 1.06 0.31
N ASP A 41 20.40 0.22 0.44
CA ASP A 41 20.41 -0.94 1.33
C ASP A 41 19.16 -1.82 1.16
N GLN A 42 18.33 -1.89 2.20
CA GLN A 42 17.10 -2.67 2.25
C GLN A 42 15.88 -1.86 1.83
N LEU A 43 16.00 -0.56 1.56
CA LEU A 43 14.89 0.30 1.19
C LEU A 43 14.83 0.50 -0.32
N SER A 44 13.64 0.29 -0.88
CA SER A 44 13.37 0.49 -2.30
C SER A 44 12.20 1.47 -2.45
N PHE A 45 12.28 2.35 -3.45
CA PHE A 45 11.24 3.31 -3.77
C PHE A 45 10.72 3.07 -5.19
N TRP A 46 9.40 2.94 -5.30
CA TRP A 46 8.74 2.51 -6.52
C TRP A 46 7.79 3.59 -7.01
N GLU A 47 7.87 3.94 -8.29
CA GLU A 47 6.91 4.78 -9.00
C GLU A 47 5.93 3.92 -9.79
N ILE A 48 4.63 4.13 -9.54
CA ILE A 48 3.55 3.35 -10.13
C ILE A 48 2.54 4.30 -10.76
N ASP A 49 2.36 4.17 -12.07
CA ASP A 49 1.31 4.90 -12.79
C ASP A 49 -0.05 4.22 -12.56
N GLY A 50 -1.00 4.92 -11.94
CA GLY A 50 -2.34 4.41 -11.68
C GLY A 50 -3.20 4.16 -12.93
N ALA A 51 -2.82 4.68 -14.10
CA ALA A 51 -3.44 4.37 -15.39
C ALA A 51 -2.99 3.00 -15.92
N VAL A 52 -1.73 2.63 -15.66
CA VAL A 52 -1.16 1.34 -16.08
C VAL A 52 -1.54 0.25 -15.07
N GLU A 53 -1.39 0.53 -13.78
CA GLU A 53 -1.55 -0.45 -12.69
C GLU A 53 -2.82 -0.20 -11.86
N ALA A 54 -3.91 0.18 -12.52
CA ALA A 54 -5.17 0.60 -11.88
C ALA A 54 -5.67 -0.39 -10.82
N LYS A 55 -5.59 -1.70 -11.07
CA LYS A 55 -6.05 -2.72 -10.11
C LYS A 55 -5.19 -2.75 -8.85
N TYR A 56 -3.88 -2.58 -8.98
CA TYR A 56 -2.97 -2.54 -7.84
C TYR A 56 -3.22 -1.29 -7.01
N CYS A 57 -3.28 -0.12 -7.66
CA CYS A 57 -3.53 1.17 -7.01
C CYS A 57 -4.91 1.24 -6.31
N THR A 58 -5.94 0.64 -6.90
CA THR A 58 -7.26 0.52 -6.25
C THR A 58 -7.19 -0.31 -4.97
N ARG A 59 -6.52 -1.46 -4.99
CA ARG A 59 -6.35 -2.31 -3.79
C ARG A 59 -5.54 -1.60 -2.71
N LEU A 60 -4.48 -0.87 -3.10
CA LEU A 60 -3.69 -0.04 -2.19
C LEU A 60 -4.55 1.07 -1.56
N CYS A 61 -5.40 1.73 -2.35
CA CYS A 61 -6.33 2.75 -1.83
C CYS A 61 -7.35 2.17 -0.85
N LEU A 62 -7.92 1.01 -1.16
CA LEU A 62 -8.86 0.31 -0.27
C LEU A 62 -8.21 -0.07 1.06
N LEU A 63 -6.98 -0.60 1.03
CA LEU A 63 -6.19 -0.84 2.23
C LEU A 63 -5.98 0.45 3.04
N SER A 64 -5.68 1.55 2.35
CA SER A 64 -5.39 2.83 2.98
C SER A 64 -6.61 3.48 3.63
N ILE A 65 -7.81 3.27 3.10
CA ILE A 65 -9.06 3.79 3.69
C ILE A 65 -9.26 3.27 5.12
N LEU A 66 -8.76 2.07 5.43
CA LEU A 66 -8.81 1.50 6.78
C LEU A 66 -8.01 2.33 7.80
N PHE A 67 -7.01 3.09 7.34
CA PHE A 67 -6.07 3.83 8.19
C PHE A 67 -6.10 5.35 7.97
N LEU A 68 -6.74 5.83 6.90
CA LEU A 68 -6.87 7.24 6.54
C LEU A 68 -8.36 7.62 6.48
N PRO A 69 -8.94 8.12 7.59
CA PRO A 69 -10.37 8.45 7.67
C PRO A 69 -10.83 9.49 6.63
N SER A 70 -9.92 10.39 6.23
CA SER A 70 -10.20 11.45 5.25
C SER A 70 -9.98 11.02 3.79
N LYS A 71 -9.59 9.77 3.52
CA LYS A 71 -9.37 9.29 2.16
C LYS A 71 -10.70 8.93 1.50
N VAL A 72 -11.07 9.72 0.49
CA VAL A 72 -12.30 9.52 -0.31
C VAL A 72 -12.04 8.98 -1.71
N ALA A 73 -10.81 9.14 -2.23
CA ALA A 73 -10.45 8.71 -3.58
C ALA A 73 -9.93 7.26 -3.62
N TYR A 74 -10.73 6.39 -4.25
CA TYR A 74 -10.37 5.00 -4.65
C TYR A 74 -10.90 4.66 -6.06
N ARG A 75 -11.49 5.64 -6.75
CA ARG A 75 -11.91 5.59 -8.15
C ARG A 75 -10.99 6.51 -8.97
N ASP A 76 -10.96 6.32 -10.28
CA ASP A 76 -10.22 7.18 -11.22
C ASP A 76 -8.69 7.19 -11.00
N MET A 77 -8.11 5.99 -10.78
CA MET A 77 -6.67 5.79 -10.52
C MET A 77 -5.77 6.37 -11.61
N GLU A 78 -6.26 6.48 -12.85
CA GLU A 78 -5.53 7.03 -13.98
C GLU A 78 -5.05 8.47 -13.80
N THR A 79 -5.64 9.20 -12.86
CA THR A 79 -5.29 10.60 -12.53
C THR A 79 -4.12 10.70 -11.56
N PHE A 80 -3.65 9.60 -10.98
CA PHE A 80 -2.63 9.58 -9.93
C PHE A 80 -1.35 8.83 -10.33
N ILE A 81 -0.23 9.28 -9.78
CA ILE A 81 1.01 8.51 -9.64
C ILE A 81 1.17 8.14 -8.16
N PHE A 82 1.58 6.91 -7.89
CA PHE A 82 1.82 6.38 -6.56
C PHE A 82 3.31 6.13 -6.36
N TYR A 83 3.80 6.49 -5.18
CA TYR A 83 5.18 6.34 -4.78
C TYR A 83 5.26 5.49 -3.53
N LEU A 84 5.71 4.25 -3.67
CA LEU A 84 5.73 3.25 -2.59
C LEU A 84 7.13 3.12 -2.02
N LEU A 85 7.23 3.11 -0.69
CA LEU A 85 8.41 2.69 0.03
C LEU A 85 8.24 1.23 0.44
N THR A 86 9.22 0.40 0.12
CA THR A 86 9.28 -1.00 0.53
C THR A 86 10.56 -1.30 1.28
N GLU A 87 10.49 -2.31 2.14
CA GLU A 87 11.65 -2.91 2.80
C GLU A 87 11.87 -4.32 2.25
N LYS A 88 13.09 -4.58 1.80
CA LYS A 88 13.49 -5.85 1.23
C LYS A 88 13.65 -6.89 2.32
N THR A 89 12.98 -8.02 2.13
CA THR A 89 13.06 -9.20 3.01
C THR A 89 13.37 -10.45 2.18
N ASP A 90 13.63 -11.57 2.85
CA ASP A 90 13.83 -12.87 2.17
C ASP A 90 12.59 -13.30 1.36
N CYS A 91 11.41 -12.79 1.71
CA CYS A 91 10.14 -13.07 1.05
C CYS A 91 9.82 -12.10 -0.10
N GLY A 92 10.65 -11.07 -0.32
CA GLY A 92 10.43 -9.99 -1.28
C GLY A 92 10.34 -8.59 -0.64
N ASP A 93 9.94 -7.62 -1.45
CA ASP A 93 9.75 -6.23 -1.04
C ASP A 93 8.40 -6.07 -0.33
N ILE A 94 8.47 -5.80 0.98
CA ILE A 94 7.30 -5.61 1.83
C ILE A 94 6.94 -4.12 1.87
N LEU A 95 5.68 -3.79 1.61
CA LEU A 95 5.19 -2.42 1.69
C LEU A 95 5.42 -1.86 3.10
N VAL A 96 5.98 -0.65 3.18
CA VAL A 96 6.15 0.13 4.42
C VAL A 96 5.15 1.28 4.45
N GLY A 97 5.01 1.97 3.34
CA GLY A 97 4.15 3.13 3.19
C GLY A 97 4.17 3.65 1.77
N TYR A 98 3.37 4.68 1.50
CA TYR A 98 3.35 5.33 0.20
C TYR A 98 2.85 6.76 0.30
N PHE A 99 3.05 7.52 -0.78
CA PHE A 99 2.25 8.69 -1.06
C PHE A 99 1.74 8.68 -2.50
N SER A 100 0.73 9.49 -2.80
CA SER A 100 0.20 9.66 -4.16
C SER A 100 0.20 11.13 -4.57
N LYS A 101 0.43 11.38 -5.86
CA LYS A 101 0.40 12.70 -6.50
C LYS A 101 -0.62 12.71 -7.63
N GLU A 102 -1.39 13.79 -7.78
CA GLU A 102 -2.18 14.03 -8.98
C GLU A 102 -1.25 14.33 -10.16
N LYS A 103 -1.48 13.70 -11.32
CA LYS A 103 -0.73 14.01 -12.56
C LYS A 103 -0.96 15.44 -13.03
N ARG A 104 -2.15 15.98 -12.76
CA ARG A 104 -2.57 17.33 -13.13
C ARG A 104 -3.20 17.98 -11.89
N PRO A 105 -2.37 18.45 -10.94
CA PRO A 105 -2.87 18.91 -9.67
C PRO A 105 -3.69 20.19 -9.87
N SER A 106 -4.92 20.20 -9.37
CA SER A 106 -5.81 21.37 -9.47
C SER A 106 -5.41 22.52 -8.54
N GLN A 107 -4.55 22.24 -7.56
CA GLN A 107 -3.98 23.16 -6.58
C GLN A 107 -2.48 22.90 -6.47
N ASN A 108 -1.73 23.76 -5.77
CA ASN A 108 -0.30 23.56 -5.55
C ASN A 108 0.01 22.47 -4.49
N ASN A 109 -0.80 21.41 -4.46
CA ASN A 109 -0.67 20.30 -3.52
C ASN A 109 0.37 19.32 -4.06
N ASN A 110 1.48 19.18 -3.34
CA ASN A 110 2.52 18.21 -3.66
C ASN A 110 2.12 16.77 -3.30
N LEU A 111 1.08 16.58 -2.49
CA LEU A 111 0.61 15.28 -2.00
C LEU A 111 -0.93 15.22 -2.01
N SER A 112 -1.48 14.09 -2.47
CA SER A 112 -2.91 13.78 -2.35
C SER A 112 -3.20 12.89 -1.14
N CYS A 113 -2.36 11.87 -0.91
CA CYS A 113 -2.45 10.97 0.25
C CYS A 113 -1.03 10.59 0.65
N ILE A 114 -0.80 10.39 1.95
CA ILE A 114 0.42 9.80 2.50
C ILE A 114 0.04 8.84 3.62
N MET A 115 0.65 7.66 3.64
CA MET A 115 0.34 6.62 4.61
C MET A 115 1.60 5.83 4.95
N VAL A 116 1.82 5.57 6.24
CA VAL A 116 2.76 4.57 6.73
C VAL A 116 1.93 3.51 7.42
N LEU A 117 2.15 2.24 7.07
CA LEU A 117 1.42 1.12 7.66
C LEU A 117 1.58 1.14 9.18
N PRO A 118 0.53 0.84 9.96
CA PRO A 118 0.60 0.90 11.42
C PRO A 118 1.80 0.15 12.03
N ILE A 119 2.15 -1.01 11.46
CA ILE A 119 3.28 -1.84 11.91
C ILE A 119 4.67 -1.20 11.68
N ALA A 120 4.76 -0.20 10.80
CA ALA A 120 5.99 0.48 10.44
C ALA A 120 6.03 1.94 10.93
N GLN A 121 5.03 2.38 11.70
CA GLN A 121 5.01 3.74 12.23
C GLN A 121 6.09 3.97 13.30
N ARG A 122 6.45 5.24 13.51
CA ARG A 122 7.43 5.69 14.51
C ARG A 122 8.87 5.18 14.29
N ALA A 123 9.17 4.63 13.11
CA ALA A 123 10.52 4.22 12.69
C ALA A 123 11.21 5.23 11.75
N GLY A 124 10.66 6.43 11.57
CA GLY A 124 11.23 7.48 10.69
C GLY A 124 10.76 7.45 9.23
N TYR A 125 10.10 6.38 8.78
CA TYR A 125 9.60 6.25 7.40
C TYR A 125 8.66 7.36 6.95
N GLY A 126 7.83 7.90 7.84
CA GLY A 126 6.96 9.03 7.51
C GLY A 126 7.73 10.29 7.13
N LYS A 127 8.85 10.56 7.83
CA LYS A 127 9.73 11.68 7.50
C LYS A 127 10.41 11.44 6.15
N LEU A 128 10.91 10.23 5.91
CA LEU A 128 11.51 9.84 4.63
C LEU A 128 10.53 10.05 3.46
N LEU A 129 9.28 9.58 3.58
CA LEU A 129 8.25 9.79 2.57
C LEU A 129 7.95 11.28 2.33
N ILE A 130 7.91 12.10 3.38
CA ILE A 130 7.71 13.56 3.24
C ILE A 130 8.90 14.19 2.52
N ASP A 131 10.14 13.80 2.86
CA ASP A 131 11.33 14.35 2.23
C ASP A 131 11.43 13.96 0.75
N LEU A 132 11.05 12.73 0.39
CA LEU A 132 10.94 12.26 -1.00
C LEU A 132 9.77 12.88 -1.78
N SER A 133 8.78 13.46 -1.09
CA SER A 133 7.61 14.07 -1.74
C SER A 133 7.84 15.47 -2.27
N LYS A 134 8.93 16.12 -1.86
CA LYS A 134 9.29 17.50 -2.21
C LYS A 134 9.54 17.67 -3.71
#